data_AF-A0A1Q9PC83-F1
#
_entry.id   AF-A0A1Q9PC83-F1
#
_cell.length_a   1.000
_cell.length_b   1.000
_cell.length_c   1.000
_cell.angle_alpha   90.00
_cell.angle_beta   90.00
_cell.angle_gamma   90.00
#
_symmetry.space_group_name_H-M   'P 1'
#
loop_
_entity.id
_entity.type
_entity.pdbx_description
1 polymer ?
#
loop_
_entity_poly.entity_id
_entity_poly.type
_entity_poly.pdbx_seq_one_letter_code
_entity_poly.pdbx_strand_id
1 'polypeptide(L)'
;MSQESIENIYTIPFYPQLNKTAPYRRTPRAIKLLKEYIYKHTKADDVIIDEELNEFMWKRGIQKPPRKIKVRAIVETIEEEVIATVELIHEQVDAAARPQLDGIAIPGELEEEDEEEEETEDGEEVELTPVETSEPEETSDEASEEEQSE
;
A
#
# COMPACT_ATOMS: atom_id res chain seq x y z
N MET A 1 15.99 -38.48 12.96
CA MET A 1 14.73 -37.83 13.37
C MET A 1 14.27 -37.01 12.19
N SER A 2 13.12 -37.34 11.62
CA SER A 2 12.57 -36.63 10.47
C SER A 2 12.04 -35.28 10.94
N GLN A 3 12.47 -34.18 10.30
CA GLN A 3 11.82 -32.88 10.51
C GLN A 3 10.41 -32.97 9.91
N GLU A 4 9.40 -32.89 10.76
CA GLU A 4 8.01 -32.76 10.31
C GLU A 4 7.71 -31.27 10.18
N SER A 5 7.56 -30.80 8.93
CA SER A 5 7.08 -29.44 8.63
C SER A 5 5.59 -29.49 8.35
N ILE A 6 4.81 -28.68 9.07
CA ILE A 6 3.37 -28.53 8.83
C ILE A 6 3.14 -27.21 8.12
N GLU A 7 2.63 -27.29 6.89
CA GLU A 7 2.29 -26.12 6.09
C GLU A 7 0.79 -25.88 6.11
N ASN A 8 0.38 -24.67 6.52
CA ASN A 8 -1.02 -24.26 6.52
C ASN A 8 -1.18 -22.89 5.88
N ILE A 9 -2.21 -22.74 5.06
CA ILE A 9 -2.58 -21.47 4.44
C ILE A 9 -3.72 -20.84 5.24
N TYR A 10 -3.47 -19.66 5.80
CA TYR A 10 -4.44 -18.89 6.56
C TYR A 10 -4.82 -17.62 5.82
N THR A 11 -6.12 -17.28 5.83
CA THR A 11 -6.58 -15.93 5.48
C THR A 11 -6.85 -15.17 6.76
N ILE A 12 -6.05 -14.16 7.05
CA ILE A 12 -6.08 -13.43 8.32
C ILE A 12 -6.85 -12.12 8.13
N PRO A 13 -8.01 -11.95 8.79
CA PRO A 13 -8.72 -10.68 8.82
C PRO A 13 -8.19 -9.79 9.96
N PHE A 14 -7.83 -8.54 9.66
CA PHE A 14 -7.47 -7.56 10.70
C PHE A 14 -8.65 -6.74 11.22
N TYR A 15 -9.71 -6.67 10.40
CA TYR A 15 -10.96 -6.02 10.78
C TYR A 15 -11.89 -7.05 11.42
N PRO A 16 -12.57 -6.72 12.52
CA PRO A 16 -12.86 -5.37 13.06
C PRO A 16 -11.91 -4.87 14.16
N GLN A 17 -10.95 -5.66 14.65
CA GLN A 17 -10.12 -5.24 15.80
C GLN A 17 -9.36 -3.92 15.54
N LEU A 18 -8.96 -3.69 14.28
CA LEU A 18 -8.22 -2.50 13.91
C LEU A 18 -9.01 -1.19 13.94
N ASN A 19 -10.34 -1.25 13.80
CA ASN A 19 -11.21 -0.06 13.87
C ASN A 19 -11.17 0.60 15.25
N LYS A 20 -10.92 -0.19 16.31
CA LYS A 20 -10.81 0.31 17.68
C LYS A 20 -9.51 1.07 17.94
N THR A 21 -8.55 0.99 17.01
CA THR A 21 -7.21 1.57 17.14
C THR A 21 -7.11 2.89 16.39
N ALA A 22 -6.46 3.88 17.01
CA ALA A 22 -6.19 5.17 16.38
C ALA A 22 -5.41 5.00 15.06
N PRO A 23 -5.65 5.86 14.04
CA PRO A 23 -5.09 5.67 12.69
C PRO A 23 -3.56 5.51 12.67
N TYR A 24 -2.84 6.31 13.43
CA TYR A 24 -1.37 6.29 13.51
C TYR A 24 -0.78 5.08 14.24
N ARG A 25 -1.59 4.15 14.75
CA ARG A 25 -1.11 2.90 15.39
C ARG A 25 -1.62 1.64 14.70
N ARG A 26 -2.26 1.77 13.53
CA ARG A 26 -2.93 0.65 12.87
C ARG A 26 -1.95 -0.39 12.36
N THR A 27 -0.97 -0.04 11.52
CA THR A 27 -0.03 -1.04 11.00
C THR A 27 0.75 -1.79 12.10
N PRO A 28 1.32 -1.10 13.12
CA PRO A 28 1.95 -1.78 14.26
C PRO A 28 0.98 -2.70 15.02
N ARG A 29 -0.29 -2.30 15.17
CA ARG A 29 -1.30 -3.14 15.83
C ARG A 29 -1.67 -4.34 14.97
N ALA A 30 -1.73 -4.19 13.65
CA ALA A 30 -2.00 -5.27 12.72
C ALA A 30 -0.91 -6.35 12.79
N ILE A 31 0.36 -5.97 12.90
CA ILE A 31 1.47 -6.93 13.09
C ILE A 31 1.31 -7.71 14.40
N LYS A 32 0.91 -7.04 15.49
CA LYS A 32 0.63 -7.73 16.76
C LYS A 32 -0.54 -8.71 16.62
N LEU A 33 -1.62 -8.29 15.95
CA LEU A 33 -2.77 -9.16 15.68
C LEU A 33 -2.39 -10.36 14.80
N LEU A 34 -1.49 -10.17 13.84
CA LEU A 34 -0.94 -11.25 13.02
C LEU A 34 -0.25 -12.29 13.91
N LYS A 35 0.66 -11.86 14.78
CA LYS A 35 1.33 -12.74 15.75
C LYS A 35 0.31 -13.47 16.64
N GLU A 36 -0.62 -12.73 17.25
CA GLU A 36 -1.68 -13.30 18.10
C GLU A 36 -2.53 -14.35 17.36
N TYR A 37 -2.78 -14.17 16.06
CA TYR A 37 -3.52 -15.12 15.24
C TYR A 37 -2.72 -16.41 15.04
N ILE A 38 -1.45 -16.30 14.64
CA ILE A 38 -0.58 -17.46 14.42
C ILE A 38 -0.41 -18.25 15.73
N TYR A 39 -0.10 -17.58 16.84
CA TYR A 39 0.01 -18.22 18.16
C TYR A 39 -1.21 -19.08 18.52
N LYS A 40 -2.43 -18.59 18.22
CA LYS A 40 -3.67 -19.33 18.52
C LYS A 40 -3.86 -20.56 17.64
N HIS A 41 -3.40 -20.53 16.40
CA HIS A 41 -3.66 -21.58 15.41
C HIS A 41 -2.56 -22.64 15.35
N THR A 42 -1.30 -22.23 15.43
CA THR A 42 -0.15 -23.15 15.33
C THR A 42 0.36 -23.64 16.68
N LYS A 43 0.02 -22.93 17.77
CA LYS A 43 0.57 -23.15 19.12
C LYS A 43 2.11 -23.10 19.15
N ALA A 44 2.70 -22.31 18.26
CA ALA A 44 4.13 -22.07 18.24
C ALA A 44 4.58 -21.27 19.47
N ASP A 45 5.80 -21.51 19.93
CA ASP A 45 6.42 -20.77 21.02
C ASP A 45 6.99 -19.43 20.53
N ASP A 46 7.56 -19.44 19.31
CA ASP A 46 8.04 -18.25 18.63
C ASP A 46 7.48 -18.11 17.20
N VAL A 47 7.25 -16.86 16.81
CA VAL A 47 6.68 -16.51 15.50
C VAL A 47 7.60 -15.53 14.80
N ILE A 48 8.26 -16.03 13.76
CA ILE A 48 9.12 -15.28 12.87
C ILE A 48 8.28 -14.82 11.68
N ILE A 49 8.22 -13.50 11.51
CA ILE A 49 7.53 -12.88 10.38
C ILE A 49 8.57 -12.61 9.30
N ASP A 50 8.29 -13.07 8.09
CA ASP A 50 9.14 -12.78 6.94
C ASP A 50 9.15 -11.28 6.58
N GLU A 51 10.25 -10.83 5.99
CA GLU A 51 10.44 -9.43 5.59
C GLU A 51 9.43 -9.00 4.53
N GLU A 52 9.15 -9.83 3.53
CA GLU A 52 8.20 -9.51 2.46
C GLU A 52 6.80 -9.27 3.01
N LEU A 53 6.39 -10.06 4.01
CA LEU A 53 5.11 -9.91 4.68
C LEU A 53 5.05 -8.59 5.45
N ASN A 54 6.12 -8.23 6.15
CA ASN A 54 6.20 -6.96 6.86
C ASN A 54 6.13 -5.78 5.88
N GLU A 55 6.94 -5.77 4.82
CA GLU A 55 6.90 -4.73 3.78
C GLU A 55 5.52 -4.58 3.16
N PHE A 56 4.86 -5.69 2.85
CA PHE A 56 3.50 -5.68 2.30
C PHE A 56 2.50 -5.02 3.25
N MET A 57 2.65 -5.22 4.56
CA MET A 57 1.83 -4.53 5.55
C MET A 57 2.08 -3.02 5.60
N TRP A 58 3.33 -2.60 5.38
CA TRP A 58 3.75 -1.21 5.37
C TRP A 58 3.60 -0.50 4.01
N LYS A 59 3.30 -1.22 2.92
CA LYS A 59 3.17 -0.69 1.54
C LYS A 59 2.24 0.51 1.40
N ARG A 60 1.19 0.60 2.23
CA ARG A 60 0.20 1.71 2.23
C ARG A 60 0.39 2.71 3.39
N GLY A 61 1.49 2.59 4.12
CA GLY A 61 1.81 3.39 5.31
C GLY A 61 1.10 2.93 6.59
N ILE A 62 1.22 3.76 7.64
CA ILE A 62 0.80 3.41 9.01
C ILE A 62 -0.73 3.39 9.23
N GLN A 63 -1.47 4.15 8.43
CA GLN A 63 -2.91 4.40 8.63
C GLN A 63 -3.82 3.37 7.95
N LYS A 64 -3.36 2.79 6.83
CA LYS A 64 -4.18 1.99 5.92
C LYS A 64 -3.55 0.62 5.63
N PRO A 65 -3.30 -0.22 6.66
CA PRO A 65 -2.84 -1.58 6.41
C PRO A 65 -3.87 -2.37 5.58
N PRO A 66 -3.44 -3.44 4.87
CA PRO A 66 -4.33 -4.32 4.13
C PRO A 66 -5.50 -4.83 4.99
N ARG A 67 -6.66 -5.10 4.38
CA ARG A 67 -7.86 -5.57 5.11
C ARG A 67 -7.78 -7.04 5.50
N LYS A 68 -7.33 -7.88 4.57
CA LYS A 68 -7.13 -9.32 4.70
C LYS A 68 -5.78 -9.65 4.08
N ILE A 69 -5.06 -10.60 4.66
CA ILE A 69 -3.82 -11.12 4.08
C ILE A 69 -3.92 -12.64 4.05
N LYS A 70 -3.56 -13.24 2.90
CA LYS A 70 -3.35 -14.68 2.79
C LYS A 70 -1.90 -14.98 3.10
N VAL A 71 -1.69 -15.86 4.05
CA VAL A 71 -0.40 -16.11 4.67
C VAL A 71 -0.17 -17.61 4.70
N ARG A 72 1.04 -18.04 4.36
CA ARG A 72 1.51 -19.41 4.59
C ARG A 72 2.21 -19.45 5.93
N ALA A 73 1.79 -20.33 6.81
CA ALA A 73 2.49 -20.61 8.06
C ALA A 73 3.18 -21.97 7.92
N ILE A 74 4.50 -21.97 8.04
CA ILE A 74 5.35 -23.15 8.07
C ILE A 74 5.74 -23.36 9.53
N VAL A 75 5.28 -24.48 10.10
CA VAL A 75 5.61 -24.83 11.48
C VAL A 75 6.70 -25.88 11.46
N GLU A 76 7.82 -25.57 12.11
CA GLU A 76 8.97 -26.45 12.27
C GLU A 76 9.13 -26.80 13.75
N THR A 77 9.37 -28.08 14.05
CA THR A 77 9.69 -28.53 15.41
C THR A 77 11.17 -28.89 15.48
N ILE A 78 11.95 -28.07 16.18
CA ILE A 78 13.39 -28.27 16.35
C ILE A 78 13.66 -28.55 17.83
N GLU A 79 14.11 -29.77 18.12
CA GLU A 79 14.64 -30.26 19.40
C GLU A 79 13.75 -30.14 20.66
N GLU A 80 12.69 -29.33 20.66
CA GLU A 80 11.55 -29.22 21.59
C GLU A 80 10.79 -27.89 21.41
N GLU A 81 11.34 -26.93 20.66
CA GLU A 81 10.68 -25.64 20.37
C GLU A 81 9.91 -25.69 19.05
N VAL A 82 8.70 -25.14 19.06
CA VAL A 82 7.84 -25.03 17.88
C VAL A 82 7.97 -23.62 17.30
N ILE A 83 8.62 -23.51 16.15
CA ILE A 83 8.84 -22.24 15.47
C ILE A 83 7.85 -22.13 14.30
N ALA A 84 7.15 -20.99 14.20
CA ALA A 84 6.31 -20.69 13.06
C ALA A 84 6.92 -19.58 12.21
N THR A 85 7.33 -19.94 10.98
CA THR A 85 7.75 -19.00 9.95
C THR A 85 6.54 -18.63 9.08
N VAL A 86 6.38 -17.33 8.83
CA VAL A 86 5.16 -16.77 8.25
C VAL A 86 5.49 -16.04 6.95
N GLU A 87 5.08 -16.60 5.82
CA GLU A 87 5.35 -16.09 4.48
C GLU A 87 4.10 -15.50 3.82
N LEU A 88 4.29 -14.51 2.94
CA LEU A 88 3.23 -13.90 2.16
C LEU A 88 2.95 -14.71 0.88
N ILE A 89 1.68 -15.04 0.63
CA ILE A 89 1.28 -15.67 -0.64
C ILE A 89 0.87 -14.56 -1.60
N HIS A 90 1.69 -14.31 -2.62
CA HIS A 90 1.34 -13.46 -3.75
C HIS A 90 0.38 -14.20 -4.68
N GLU A 91 -0.92 -14.09 -4.43
CA GLU A 91 -1.94 -14.52 -5.39
C GLU A 91 -1.98 -13.48 -6.53
N GLN A 92 -1.13 -13.69 -7.54
CA GLN A 92 -1.26 -13.02 -8.83
C GLN A 92 -2.53 -13.57 -9.48
N VAL A 93 -3.66 -12.92 -9.21
CA VAL A 93 -4.88 -13.20 -9.96
C VAL A 93 -4.63 -12.67 -11.37
N ASP A 94 -4.33 -13.55 -12.31
CA ASP A 94 -4.14 -13.19 -13.70
C ASP A 94 -5.34 -12.37 -14.17
N ALA A 95 -5.11 -11.10 -14.47
CA ALA A 95 -6.15 -10.17 -14.92
C ALA A 95 -6.85 -10.63 -16.20
N ALA A 96 -6.28 -11.63 -16.89
CA ALA A 96 -6.85 -12.32 -18.05
C ALA A 96 -8.10 -13.16 -17.74
N ALA A 97 -8.35 -13.51 -16.47
CA ALA A 97 -9.51 -14.29 -16.05
C ALA A 97 -10.70 -13.42 -15.60
N ARG A 98 -10.75 -12.13 -15.97
CA ARG A 98 -12.04 -11.44 -16.00
C ARG A 98 -12.80 -12.03 -17.18
N PRO A 99 -13.81 -12.90 -17.00
CA PRO A 99 -14.67 -13.25 -18.12
C PRO A 99 -15.21 -11.92 -18.66
N GLN A 100 -15.01 -11.67 -19.96
CA GLN A 100 -15.78 -10.64 -20.65
C GLN A 100 -17.24 -11.03 -20.41
N LEU A 101 -17.92 -10.30 -19.54
CA LEU A 101 -19.34 -10.48 -19.33
C LEU A 101 -20.01 -9.87 -20.55
N ASP A 102 -20.02 -10.63 -21.64
CA ASP A 102 -20.87 -10.37 -22.78
C ASP A 102 -22.31 -10.36 -22.26
N GLY A 103 -22.90 -9.17 -22.16
CA GLY A 103 -24.33 -8.99 -21.95
C GLY A 103 -24.83 -9.24 -20.52
N ILE A 104 -24.43 -8.38 -19.56
CA ILE A 104 -25.42 -7.97 -18.55
C ILE A 104 -26.14 -6.78 -19.15
N ALA A 105 -27.30 -7.04 -19.76
CA ALA A 105 -28.24 -5.99 -20.14
C ALA A 105 -28.63 -5.24 -18.87
N ILE A 106 -28.14 -4.01 -18.72
CA ILE A 106 -28.73 -3.04 -17.80
C ILE A 106 -30.06 -2.65 -18.46
N PRO A 107 -31.24 -3.02 -17.94
CA PRO A 107 -32.49 -2.54 -18.50
C PRO A 107 -32.67 -1.13 -17.97
N GLY A 108 -32.15 -0.18 -18.73
CA GLY A 108 -32.05 1.23 -18.38
C GLY A 108 -31.56 1.99 -19.59
N GLU A 109 -32.32 1.84 -20.68
CA GLU A 109 -32.37 2.76 -21.80
C GLU A 109 -32.62 4.16 -21.21
N LEU A 110 -31.53 4.92 -21.04
CA LEU A 110 -31.59 6.36 -21.00
C LEU A 110 -31.19 6.78 -22.41
N GLU A 111 -32.19 7.33 -23.08
CA GLU A 111 -32.19 7.79 -24.46
C GLU A 111 -30.88 8.50 -24.81
N GLU A 112 -30.29 8.09 -25.92
CA GLU A 112 -29.28 8.87 -26.63
C GLU A 112 -29.98 10.14 -27.14
N GLU A 113 -29.81 11.24 -26.43
CA GLU A 113 -29.91 12.56 -27.05
C GLU A 113 -28.59 12.77 -27.79
N ASP A 114 -28.60 12.44 -29.08
CA ASP A 114 -27.68 12.99 -30.08
C ASP A 114 -27.85 14.52 -30.05
N GLU A 115 -27.07 15.22 -29.23
CA GLU A 115 -26.81 16.64 -29.44
C GLU A 115 -25.63 16.75 -30.40
N GLU A 116 -25.99 17.27 -31.57
CA GLU A 116 -25.19 17.51 -32.77
C GLU A 116 -23.85 18.20 -32.46
N GLU A 117 -22.81 17.75 -33.15
CA GLU A 117 -21.52 18.41 -33.25
C GLU A 117 -21.70 19.83 -33.84
N GLU A 118 -21.57 20.87 -33.01
CA GLU A 118 -21.20 22.20 -33.53
C GLU A 118 -19.68 22.25 -33.67
N GLU A 119 -19.23 22.07 -34.92
CA GLU A 119 -17.93 22.55 -35.37
C GLU A 119 -17.86 24.07 -35.16
N THR A 120 -17.07 24.50 -34.18
CA THR A 120 -16.51 25.85 -34.19
C THR A 120 -15.08 25.76 -34.70
N GLU A 121 -14.96 25.85 -36.02
CA GLU A 121 -13.77 26.40 -36.64
C GLU A 121 -13.59 27.84 -36.13
N ASP A 122 -12.61 28.08 -35.27
CA ASP A 122 -11.92 29.37 -35.24
C ASP A 122 -10.55 29.15 -34.59
N GLY A 123 -9.59 28.79 -35.45
CA GLY A 123 -8.19 28.97 -35.17
C GLY A 123 -7.88 30.47 -35.22
N GLU A 124 -7.69 31.08 -34.06
CA GLU A 124 -6.99 32.36 -33.96
C GLU A 124 -5.66 32.14 -33.25
N GLU A 125 -4.58 32.19 -34.04
CA GLU A 125 -3.22 32.44 -33.58
C GLU A 125 -3.21 33.75 -32.78
N VAL A 126 -2.91 33.69 -31.48
CA VAL A 126 -2.50 34.89 -30.75
C VAL A 126 -0.98 34.85 -30.60
N GLU A 127 -0.34 35.65 -31.44
CA GLU A 127 1.09 35.90 -31.44
C GLU A 127 1.58 36.48 -30.10
N LEU A 128 2.83 36.13 -29.81
CA LEU A 128 3.61 36.46 -28.64
C LEU A 128 3.83 37.97 -28.49
N THR A 129 3.68 38.49 -27.27
CA THR A 129 4.54 39.59 -26.81
C THR A 129 5.11 39.26 -25.43
N PRO A 130 6.43 39.07 -25.28
CA PRO A 130 7.07 38.89 -23.98
C PRO A 130 7.06 40.21 -23.21
N VAL A 131 6.54 40.19 -21.98
CA VAL A 131 6.71 41.31 -21.04
C VAL A 131 8.09 41.17 -20.38
N GLU A 132 9.05 41.88 -20.95
CA GLU A 132 10.28 42.30 -20.29
C GLU A 132 9.98 43.55 -19.47
N THR A 133 10.19 43.49 -18.16
CA THR A 133 10.57 44.61 -17.27
C THR A 133 10.90 43.97 -15.93
N SER A 134 12.16 43.69 -15.65
CA SER A 134 13.23 44.62 -15.22
C SER A 134 13.50 44.39 -13.73
N GLU A 135 14.51 43.57 -13.45
CA GLU A 135 15.34 43.76 -12.26
C GLU A 135 15.86 45.21 -12.25
N PRO A 136 15.97 45.81 -11.06
CA PRO A 136 17.23 46.47 -10.78
C PRO A 136 17.81 46.08 -9.42
N GLU A 137 19.04 45.59 -9.54
CA GLU A 137 20.26 45.98 -8.82
C GLU A 137 20.38 45.67 -7.33
N GLU A 138 21.29 44.72 -7.09
CA GLU A 138 22.44 44.84 -6.19
C GLU A 138 22.51 46.12 -5.34
N THR A 139 22.44 45.92 -4.03
CA THR A 139 23.31 46.67 -3.11
C THR A 139 24.16 45.65 -2.36
N SER A 140 25.41 45.58 -2.77
CA SER A 140 26.55 45.26 -1.94
C SER A 140 26.46 46.02 -0.61
N ASP A 141 26.48 45.30 0.51
CA ASP A 141 27.10 45.85 1.72
C ASP A 141 28.03 44.80 2.30
N GLU A 142 29.30 45.08 2.04
CA GLU A 142 30.51 44.51 2.57
C GLU A 142 30.62 44.93 4.04
N ALA A 143 30.56 43.98 4.96
CA ALA A 143 31.06 44.18 6.33
C ALA A 143 31.74 42.91 6.80
N SER A 144 33.05 42.90 6.56
CA SER A 144 34.07 42.13 7.24
C SER A 144 34.08 42.38 8.76
N GLU A 145 34.81 41.50 9.46
CA GLU A 145 35.27 41.61 10.86
C GLU A 145 34.18 41.36 11.92
N GLU A 146 34.35 40.48 12.91
CA GLU A 146 35.57 40.08 13.62
C GLU A 146 35.63 38.57 13.88
N GLU A 147 36.79 37.99 13.56
CA GLU A 147 37.41 37.03 14.46
C GLU A 147 37.66 37.71 15.80
N GLN A 148 37.16 37.16 16.91
CA GLN A 148 37.93 37.16 18.16
C GLN A 148 37.78 35.80 18.83
N SER A 149 38.89 35.08 18.77
CA SER A 149 39.36 34.13 19.76
C SER A 149 39.23 34.68 21.18
N GLU A 150 38.64 33.90 22.10
CA GLU A 150 39.25 33.52 23.40
C GLU A 150 38.52 32.33 24.02
#